data_AF-A0A6M4PA96-F1
#
_entry.id   AF-A0A6M4PA96-F1
#
_cell.length_a   1.000
_cell.length_b   1.000
_cell.length_c   1.000
_cell.angle_alpha   90.00
_cell.angle_beta   90.00
_cell.angle_gamma   90.00
#
_symmetry.space_group_name_H-M   'P 1'
#
loop_
_entity.id
_entity.type
_entity.pdbx_description
1 polymer ?
#
loop_
_entity_poly.entity_id
_entity_poly.type
_entity_poly.pdbx_seq_one_letter_code
_entity_poly.pdbx_strand_id
1 'polypeptide(L)'
;MRLPDINDLIQDLQLAKQIAIDNQNANALTIATMSQAKLLGIDKPLKDVTPDGNQAPEPIADYSMLTDDELRQLITITEKVQKVITHDY
;
A
#
# COMPACT_ATOMS: atom_id res chain seq x y z
N MET A 1 4.15 22.90 22.19
CA MET A 1 5.00 22.21 21.20
C MET A 1 4.09 21.48 20.22
N ARG A 2 4.34 21.61 18.92
CA ARG A 2 3.62 20.86 17.87
C ARG A 2 4.20 19.45 17.81
N LEU A 3 3.36 18.43 17.60
CA LEU A 3 3.84 17.09 17.27
C LEU A 3 4.51 17.12 15.88
N PRO A 4 5.67 16.50 15.71
CA PRO A 4 6.30 16.39 14.40
C PRO A 4 5.41 15.58 13.46
N ASP A 5 5.33 16.02 12.21
CA ASP A 5 4.64 15.29 11.16
C ASP A 5 5.60 14.29 10.47
N ILE A 6 5.08 13.56 9.48
CA ILE A 6 5.85 12.52 8.82
C ILE A 6 7.05 13.07 8.04
N ASN A 7 6.98 14.31 7.54
CA ASN A 7 8.09 14.94 6.84
C ASN A 7 9.20 15.31 7.83
N ASP A 8 8.82 15.82 9.01
CA ASP A 8 9.75 16.11 10.11
C ASP A 8 10.53 14.83 10.49
N LEU A 9 9.82 13.71 10.66
CA LEU A 9 10.42 12.39 10.97
C LEU A 9 11.33 11.85 9.86
N ILE A 10 10.98 12.05 8.58
CA ILE A 10 11.82 11.63 7.45
C ILE A 10 13.12 12.42 7.42
N GLN A 11 13.05 13.74 7.64
CA GLN A 11 14.24 14.60 7.67
C GLN A 11 15.19 14.19 8.80
N ASP A 12 14.66 13.97 10.01
CA ASP A 12 15.45 13.51 11.15
C ASP A 12 16.13 12.16 10.88
N LEU A 13 15.42 11.21 10.25
CA LEU A 13 15.99 9.91 9.86
C LEU A 13 17.07 10.05 8.78
N GLN A 14 16.92 10.97 7.83
CA GLN A 14 17.94 11.24 6.81
C GLN A 14 19.20 11.82 7.44
N LEU A 15 19.06 12.76 8.39
CA LEU A 15 20.16 13.31 9.16
C LEU A 15 20.87 12.21 9.97
N ALA A 16 20.11 11.37 10.69
CA ALA A 16 20.67 10.26 11.46
C ALA A 16 21.45 9.28 10.59
N LYS A 17 20.97 9.00 9.37
CA LYS A 17 21.67 8.16 8.40
C LYS A 17 23.00 8.79 7.96
N GLN A 18 23.01 10.09 7.68
CA GLN A 18 24.23 10.80 7.29
C GLN A 18 25.27 10.75 8.42
N ILE A 19 24.85 11.02 9.66
CA ILE A 19 25.72 10.92 10.84
C ILE A 19 26.28 9.50 11.00
N ALA A 20 25.47 8.46 10.76
CA ALA A 20 25.93 7.08 10.84
C ALA A 20 26.97 6.75 9.76
N ILE A 21 26.82 7.28 8.55
CA ILE A 21 27.80 7.15 7.45
C ILE A 21 29.10 7.85 7.82
N ASP A 22 29.02 9.11 8.28
CA ASP A 22 30.18 9.92 8.62
C ASP A 22 31.01 9.30 9.75
N ASN A 23 30.33 8.65 10.71
CA ASN A 23 30.98 7.93 11.82
C ASN A 23 31.34 6.47 11.50
N GLN A 24 31.16 6.01 10.26
CA GLN A 24 31.37 4.61 9.84
C GLN A 24 30.67 3.59 10.76
N ASN A 25 29.52 3.95 11.31
CA ASN A 25 28.79 3.14 12.26
C ASN A 25 27.72 2.31 11.54
N ALA A 26 28.11 1.11 11.10
CA ALA A 26 27.24 0.18 10.38
C ALA A 26 25.96 -0.19 11.15
N ASN A 27 26.03 -0.30 12.47
CA ASN A 27 24.88 -0.62 13.31
C ASN A 27 23.85 0.52 13.29
N ALA A 28 24.31 1.76 13.47
CA ALA A 28 23.45 2.94 13.41
C ALA A 28 22.83 3.12 12.02
N LEU A 29 23.62 2.86 10.96
CA LEU A 29 23.14 2.92 9.57
C LEU A 29 22.03 1.89 9.30
N THR A 30 22.20 0.66 9.80
CA THR A 30 21.20 -0.42 9.68
C THR A 30 19.90 -0.03 10.38
N ILE A 31 19.99 0.50 11.60
CA ILE A 31 18.83 0.94 12.37
C ILE A 31 18.10 2.08 11.65
N ALA A 32 18.82 3.11 11.18
CA ALA A 32 18.22 4.23 10.46
C ALA A 32 17.51 3.77 9.17
N THR A 33 18.13 2.84 8.44
CA THR A 33 17.56 2.27 7.20
C THR A 33 16.31 1.45 7.47
N MET A 34 16.31 0.61 8.52
CA MET A 34 15.14 -0.16 8.93
C MET A 34 13.99 0.75 9.40
N SER A 35 14.30 1.81 10.14
CA SER A 35 13.31 2.80 10.58
C SER A 35 12.70 3.56 9.39
N GLN A 36 13.51 3.90 8.37
CA GLN A 36 13.01 4.48 7.12
C GLN A 36 12.08 3.50 6.39
N ALA A 37 12.44 2.23 6.28
CA ALA A 37 11.60 1.21 5.66
C ALA A 37 10.26 1.03 6.39
N LYS A 38 10.28 1.06 7.73
CA LYS A 38 9.09 1.02 8.60
C LYS A 38 8.14 2.18 8.34
N LEU A 39 8.68 3.39 8.30
CA LEU A 39 7.89 4.60 8.13
C LEU A 39 7.29 4.71 6.72
N LEU A 40 7.99 4.20 5.71
CA LEU A 40 7.49 4.09 4.33
C LEU A 40 6.59 2.88 4.10
N GLY A 41 6.43 1.99 5.11
CA GLY A 41 5.64 0.77 4.99
C GLY A 41 6.24 -0.28 4.05
N ILE A 42 7.52 -0.16 3.70
CA ILE A 42 8.26 -1.13 2.86
C ILE A 42 8.50 -2.44 3.65
N ASP A 43 8.59 -2.35 4.98
CA ASP A 43 8.76 -3.51 5.84
C ASP A 43 7.47 -4.32 6.05
N LYS A 44 6.32 -3.77 5.60
CA LYS A 44 5.07 -4.51 5.64
C LYS A 44 5.11 -5.57 4.56
N PRO A 45 4.68 -6.81 4.85
CA PRO A 45 4.43 -7.75 3.77
C PRO A 45 3.52 -7.06 2.76
N LEU A 46 3.83 -7.19 1.46
CA LEU A 46 2.86 -6.93 0.41
C LEU A 46 1.61 -7.67 0.87
N LYS A 47 0.53 -6.94 1.17
CA LYS A 47 -0.73 -7.56 1.50
C LYS A 47 -1.05 -8.45 0.30
N ASP A 48 -0.80 -9.75 0.40
CA ASP A 48 -1.69 -10.70 -0.25
C ASP A 48 -3.07 -10.26 0.21
N VAL A 49 -3.97 -10.06 -0.75
CA VAL A 49 -5.39 -9.84 -0.54
C VAL A 49 -6.00 -11.08 0.12
N THR A 50 -5.53 -11.40 1.31
CA THR A 50 -6.17 -12.28 2.26
C THR A 50 -7.03 -11.37 3.13
N PRO A 51 -8.36 -11.58 3.17
CA PRO A 51 -9.23 -10.74 3.96
C PRO A 51 -8.82 -10.88 5.42
N ASP A 52 -8.22 -9.82 5.97
CA ASP A 52 -7.99 -9.71 7.40
C ASP A 52 -9.36 -9.56 8.06
N GLY A 53 -9.72 -10.48 8.96
CA GLY A 53 -11.03 -10.57 9.61
C GLY A 53 -11.44 -9.35 10.46
N ASN A 54 -10.60 -8.30 10.49
CA ASN A 54 -10.90 -6.99 11.08
C ASN A 54 -11.21 -5.90 10.04
N GLN A 55 -11.22 -6.19 8.75
CA GLN A 55 -11.88 -5.32 7.77
C GLN A 55 -13.39 -5.58 7.89
N ALA A 56 -14.19 -4.51 8.06
CA ALA A 56 -15.63 -4.62 7.81
C ALA A 56 -15.79 -5.35 6.47
N PRO A 57 -16.67 -6.36 6.37
CA PRO A 57 -16.83 -7.09 5.12
C PRO A 57 -16.99 -6.07 4.01
N GLU A 58 -16.18 -6.19 2.94
CA GLU A 58 -16.39 -5.34 1.78
C GLU A 58 -17.86 -5.45 1.42
N PRO A 59 -18.56 -4.32 1.23
CA PRO A 59 -19.98 -4.36 0.96
C PRO A 59 -20.21 -5.27 -0.23
N ILE A 60 -20.89 -6.40 0.01
CA ILE A 60 -21.31 -7.30 -1.06
C ILE A 60 -22.18 -6.45 -1.97
N ALA A 61 -21.71 -6.24 -3.21
CA ALA A 61 -22.46 -5.49 -4.18
C ALA A 61 -23.81 -6.18 -4.39
N ASP A 62 -24.89 -5.50 -4.00
CA ASP A 62 -26.25 -6.00 -4.15
C ASP A 62 -26.73 -5.69 -5.56
N TYR A 63 -26.81 -6.74 -6.38
CA TYR A 63 -27.29 -6.66 -7.76
C TYR A 63 -28.77 -7.03 -7.89
N SER A 64 -29.48 -7.24 -6.78
CA SER A 64 -30.88 -7.71 -6.80
C SER A 64 -31.85 -6.72 -7.44
N MET A 65 -31.48 -5.44 -7.53
CA MET A 65 -32.28 -4.39 -8.18
C MET A 65 -32.00 -4.24 -9.68
N LEU A 66 -31.04 -4.99 -10.24
CA LEU A 66 -30.76 -4.94 -11.67
C LEU A 66 -31.74 -5.83 -12.45
N THR A 67 -32.16 -5.32 -13.59
CA THR A 67 -32.88 -6.13 -14.59
C THR A 67 -31.91 -7.08 -15.31
N ASP A 68 -32.44 -8.13 -15.93
CA ASP A 68 -31.64 -9.10 -16.70
C ASP A 68 -30.81 -8.44 -17.81
N ASP A 69 -31.33 -7.37 -18.43
CA ASP A 69 -30.65 -6.63 -19.49
C ASP A 69 -29.48 -5.79 -18.94
N GLU A 70 -29.65 -5.17 -17.77
CA GLU A 70 -28.57 -4.44 -17.08
C GLU A 70 -27.47 -5.37 -16.60
N LEU A 71 -27.85 -6.56 -16.10
CA LEU A 71 -26.89 -7.58 -15.67
C LEU A 71 -26.05 -8.09 -16.86
N ARG A 72 -26.68 -8.32 -18.02
CA ARG A 72 -25.96 -8.71 -19.26
C ARG A 72 -24.98 -7.63 -19.73
N GLN A 73 -25.36 -6.36 -19.62
CA GLN A 73 -24.46 -5.25 -19.98
C GLN A 73 -23.24 -5.19 -19.06
N LEU A 74 -23.43 -5.38 -17.74
CA LEU A 74 -22.32 -5.42 -16.78
C LEU A 74 -21.37 -6.59 -17.05
N ILE A 75 -21.90 -7.79 -17.33
CA ILE A 75 -21.08 -8.94 -17.70
C ILE A 75 -20.24 -8.62 -18.95
N THR A 76 -20.87 -8.07 -19.99
CA THR A 76 -20.21 -7.71 -21.25
C THR A 76 -19.09 -6.68 -21.04
N ILE A 77 -19.32 -5.66 -20.21
CA ILE A 77 -18.31 -4.64 -19.90
C ILE A 77 -17.15 -5.27 -19.12
N THR A 78 -17.45 -6.12 -18.14
CA THR A 78 -16.43 -6.79 -17.32
C THR A 78 -15.52 -7.67 -18.18
N GLU A 79 -16.08 -8.45 -19.09
CA GLU A 79 -15.32 -9.28 -20.03
C GLU A 79 -14.43 -8.46 -20.96
N LYS A 80 -14.94 -7.32 -21.46
CA LYS A 80 -14.16 -6.39 -22.30
C LYS A 80 -12.97 -5.81 -21.54
N VAL A 81 -13.18 -5.36 -20.30
CA VAL A 81 -12.10 -4.81 -19.45
C VAL A 81 -11.05 -5.88 -19.16
N GLN A 82 -11.46 -7.11 -18.82
CA GLN A 82 -10.53 -8.20 -18.57
C GLN A 82 -9.71 -8.58 -19.80
N LYS A 83 -10.32 -8.56 -20.99
CA LYS A 83 -9.61 -8.77 -22.25
C LYS A 83 -8.55 -7.69 -22.52
N VAL A 84 -8.83 -6.42 -22.22
CA VAL A 84 -7.87 -5.32 -22.39
C VAL A 84 -6.68 -5.47 -21.44
N ILE A 85 -6.94 -5.74 -20.16
CA ILE A 85 -5.90 -5.89 -19.14
C ILE A 85 -4.99 -7.11 -19.43
N THR A 86 -5.52 -8.17 -20.03
CA THR A 86 -4.76 -9.38 -20.37
C THR A 86 -4.00 -9.29 -21.70
N HIS A 87 -4.24 -8.26 -22.52
CA HIS A 87 -3.51 -8.04 -23.78
C HIS A 87 -2.27 -7.15 -23.64
N ASP A 88 -2.01 -6.57 -22.46
CA ASP A 88 -0.84 -5.72 -22.16
C ASP A 88 0.33 -6.48 -21.50
N TYR A 89 0.43 -7.80 -21.70
CA TYR A 89 1.58 -8.64 -21.29
C TYR A 89 2.09 -9.51 -22.44
#